data_AF-A0A1Q2CID1-F1
#
_entry.id   AF-A0A1Q2CID1-F1
#
_cell.length_a   1.000
_cell.length_b   1.000
_cell.length_c   1.000
_cell.angle_alpha   90.00
_cell.angle_beta   90.00
_cell.angle_gamma   90.00
#
_symmetry.space_group_name_H-M   'P 1'
#
loop_
_entity.id
_entity.type
_entity.pdbx_description
1 polymer ?
#
loop_
_entity_poly.entity_id
_entity_poly.type
_entity_poly.pdbx_seq_one_letter_code
_entity_poly.pdbx_strand_id
1 'polypeptide(L)'
;MAINEEQRQLEIAAEVEELARTLAHSTRAVPHPIDSYRLLGELGATIDHLAQVIDQLGKWHSRTEDGTHYNGEDGDGTGSAHAAADELTTAANMLRLASSHVGRAHSHNGVVRWYQEPQES
;
A
#
# COMPACT_ATOMS: atom_id res chain seq x y z
N MET A 1 6.58 -12.78 20.28
CA MET A 1 7.00 -13.75 19.25
C MET A 1 7.45 -12.93 18.06
N ALA A 2 8.77 -12.82 17.85
CA ALA A 2 9.33 -11.97 16.80
C ALA A 2 9.11 -12.68 15.45
N ILE A 3 8.22 -12.13 14.62
CA ILE A 3 7.89 -12.65 13.28
C ILE A 3 9.07 -12.41 12.29
N ASN A 4 10.18 -11.82 12.74
CA ASN A 4 11.24 -11.27 11.88
C ASN A 4 12.42 -12.22 11.59
N GLU A 5 12.36 -13.51 11.96
CA GLU A 5 13.57 -14.36 11.97
C GLU A 5 13.89 -15.14 10.67
N GLU A 6 13.07 -15.14 9.60
CA GLU A 6 13.32 -16.05 8.45
C GLU A 6 12.94 -15.51 7.05
N GLN A 7 13.42 -14.34 6.61
CA GLN A 7 13.08 -13.76 5.27
C GLN A 7 11.58 -13.65 4.91
N ARG A 8 10.69 -14.03 5.83
CA ARG A 8 9.25 -14.19 5.62
C ARG A 8 8.58 -12.89 5.20
N GLN A 9 9.14 -11.76 5.61
CA GLN A 9 8.68 -10.43 5.18
C GLN A 9 8.87 -10.20 3.68
N LEU A 10 9.96 -10.71 3.08
CA LEU A 10 10.20 -10.61 1.64
C LEU A 10 9.25 -11.52 0.85
N GLU A 11 9.00 -12.73 1.35
CA GLU A 11 8.03 -13.65 0.75
C GLU A 11 6.61 -13.06 0.78
N ILE A 12 6.17 -12.55 1.93
CA ILE A 12 4.87 -11.87 2.07
C ILE A 12 4.80 -10.65 1.16
N ALA A 13 5.88 -9.85 1.06
CA ALA A 13 5.91 -8.69 0.16
C ALA A 13 5.75 -9.10 -1.31
N ALA A 14 6.37 -10.21 -1.73
CA ALA A 14 6.20 -10.75 -3.07
C ALA A 14 4.77 -11.25 -3.32
N GLU A 15 4.14 -11.92 -2.35
CA GLU A 15 2.74 -12.34 -2.45
C GLU A 15 1.78 -11.14 -2.55
N VAL A 16 2.03 -10.08 -1.79
CA VAL A 16 1.24 -8.84 -1.85
C VAL A 16 1.37 -8.16 -3.22
N GLU A 17 2.57 -8.10 -3.79
CA GLU A 17 2.79 -7.57 -5.15
C GLU A 17 2.01 -8.38 -6.19
N GLU A 18 2.10 -9.71 -6.12
CA GLU A 18 1.43 -10.61 -7.05
C GLU A 18 -0.11 -10.50 -6.98
N LEU A 19 -0.65 -10.40 -5.78
CA LEU A 19 -2.09 -10.16 -5.56
C LEU A 19 -2.51 -8.78 -6.06
N ALA A 20 -1.72 -7.74 -5.81
CA ALA A 20 -2.01 -6.38 -6.29
C ALA A 20 -1.97 -6.32 -7.83
N ARG A 21 -1.00 -6.98 -8.45
CA ARG A 21 -0.87 -7.12 -9.90
C ARG A 21 -2.07 -7.85 -10.50
N THR A 22 -2.48 -8.95 -9.87
CA THR A 22 -3.68 -9.72 -10.26
C THR A 22 -4.94 -8.86 -10.15
N LEU A 23 -5.08 -8.12 -9.04
CA LEU A 23 -6.21 -7.21 -8.82
C LEU A 23 -6.25 -6.13 -9.90
N ALA A 24 -5.12 -5.46 -10.17
CA ALA A 24 -5.02 -4.43 -11.21
C ALA A 24 -5.38 -4.95 -12.61
N HIS A 25 -5.05 -6.20 -12.92
CA HIS A 25 -5.47 -6.83 -14.16
C HIS A 25 -6.98 -7.12 -14.18
N SER A 26 -7.52 -7.66 -13.09
CA SER A 26 -8.94 -8.01 -12.97
C SER A 26 -9.86 -6.78 -13.05
N THR A 27 -9.46 -5.65 -12.47
CA THR A 27 -10.26 -4.42 -12.43
C THR A 27 -10.31 -3.67 -13.76
N ARG A 28 -9.69 -4.20 -14.83
CA ARG A 28 -9.91 -3.70 -16.21
C ARG A 28 -11.37 -3.82 -16.63
N ALA A 29 -12.11 -4.76 -16.04
CA ALA A 29 -13.56 -4.87 -16.18
C ALA A 29 -14.18 -5.24 -14.82
N VAL A 30 -15.32 -4.65 -14.49
CA VAL A 30 -16.10 -5.02 -13.30
C VAL A 30 -17.45 -5.57 -13.78
N PRO A 31 -17.55 -6.88 -14.04
CA PRO A 31 -18.73 -7.48 -14.69
C PRO A 31 -19.97 -7.43 -13.81
N HIS A 32 -19.80 -7.32 -12.50
CA HIS A 32 -20.87 -7.17 -11.52
C HIS A 32 -20.75 -5.79 -10.85
N PRO A 33 -21.39 -4.75 -11.40
CA PRO A 33 -21.27 -3.39 -10.87
C PRO A 33 -21.69 -3.27 -9.39
N ILE A 34 -22.56 -4.16 -8.91
CA ILE A 34 -22.95 -4.23 -7.50
C ILE A 34 -21.78 -4.55 -6.55
N ASP A 35 -20.75 -5.26 -7.03
CA ASP A 35 -19.56 -5.60 -6.24
C ASP A 35 -18.62 -4.41 -6.05
N SER A 36 -18.79 -3.33 -6.82
CA SER A 36 -17.97 -2.11 -6.74
C SER A 36 -17.93 -1.51 -5.34
N TYR A 37 -19.01 -1.63 -4.57
CA TYR A 37 -19.05 -1.13 -3.18
C TYR A 37 -18.06 -1.90 -2.32
N ARG A 38 -18.15 -3.23 -2.31
CA ARG A 38 -17.22 -4.06 -1.54
C ARG A 38 -15.78 -3.88 -2.03
N LEU A 39 -15.57 -3.82 -3.35
CA LEU A 39 -14.24 -3.62 -3.95
C LEU A 39 -13.58 -2.33 -3.45
N LEU A 40 -14.33 -1.22 -3.38
CA LEU A 40 -13.80 0.05 -2.86
C LEU A 40 -13.47 -0.02 -1.37
N GLY A 41 -14.26 -0.74 -0.57
CA GLY A 41 -13.98 -0.96 0.85
C GLY A 41 -12.69 -1.75 1.08
N GLU A 42 -12.52 -2.87 0.38
CA GLU A 42 -11.32 -3.72 0.47
C GLU A 42 -10.07 -2.98 -0.06
N LEU A 43 -10.21 -2.19 -1.12
CA LEU A 43 -9.13 -1.36 -1.65
C LEU A 43 -8.69 -0.29 -0.63
N GLY A 44 -9.63 0.37 0.03
CA GLY A 44 -9.33 1.34 1.09
C GLY A 44 -8.52 0.71 2.23
N ALA A 45 -8.98 -0.43 2.74
CA ALA A 45 -8.28 -1.17 3.79
C ALA A 45 -6.88 -1.63 3.36
N THR A 46 -6.73 -2.07 2.11
CA THR A 46 -5.43 -2.45 1.53
C THR A 46 -4.46 -1.27 1.52
N ILE A 47 -4.91 -0.09 1.09
CA ILE A 47 -4.08 1.13 1.08
C ILE A 47 -3.67 1.54 2.50
N ASP A 48 -4.57 1.44 3.49
CA ASP A 48 -4.25 1.72 4.89
C ASP A 48 -3.17 0.77 5.44
N HIS A 49 -3.26 -0.52 5.13
CA HIS A 49 -2.24 -1.49 5.51
C HIS A 49 -0.90 -1.24 4.81
N LEU A 50 -0.89 -0.88 3.53
CA LEU A 50 0.34 -0.47 2.84
C LEU A 50 0.95 0.78 3.46
N ALA A 51 0.14 1.77 3.85
CA ALA A 51 0.62 2.96 4.56
C ALA A 51 1.29 2.60 5.90
N GLN A 52 0.73 1.62 6.62
CA GLN A 52 1.31 1.12 7.86
C GLN A 52 2.65 0.40 7.63
N VAL A 53 2.76 -0.45 6.61
CA VAL A 53 4.01 -1.14 6.27
C VAL A 53 5.11 -0.12 5.93
N ILE A 54 4.81 0.87 5.11
CA ILE A 54 5.77 1.91 4.72
C ILE A 54 6.21 2.74 5.94
N ASP A 55 5.28 3.14 6.82
CA ASP A 55 5.61 3.85 8.06
C ASP A 55 6.49 3.01 9.01
N GLN A 56 6.25 1.70 9.08
CA GLN A 56 7.09 0.79 9.87
C GLN A 56 8.51 0.68 9.30
N LEU A 57 8.66 0.60 7.97
CA LEU A 57 9.97 0.60 7.32
C LEU A 57 10.70 1.93 7.49
N GLY A 58 9.99 3.07 7.38
CA GLY A 58 10.56 4.39 7.62
C GLY A 58 11.09 4.54 9.05
N LYS A 59 10.32 4.07 10.05
CA LYS A 59 10.74 4.02 11.45
C LYS A 59 11.90 3.06 11.72
N TRP A 60 12.02 1.99 10.93
CA TRP A 60 13.16 1.09 11.03
C TRP A 60 14.42 1.78 10.50
N HIS A 61 14.35 2.39 9.33
CA HIS A 61 15.44 3.16 8.73
C HIS A 61 15.92 4.30 9.64
N SER A 62 15.03 5.07 10.26
CA SER A 62 15.40 6.18 11.15
C SER A 62 16.06 5.75 12.47
N ARG A 63 16.05 4.45 12.81
CA ARG A 63 16.74 3.89 13.98
C ARG A 63 18.07 3.24 13.62
N THR A 64 18.42 3.17 12.34
CA THR A 64 19.72 2.65 11.93
C THR A 64 20.82 3.67 12.20
N GLU A 65 22.01 3.16 12.53
CA GLU A 65 23.14 3.97 12.99
C GLU A 65 24.37 3.64 12.12
N ASP A 66 25.03 4.68 11.60
CA ASP A 66 26.28 4.53 10.84
C ASP A 66 27.38 3.88 11.70
N GLY A 67 28.18 3.03 11.07
CA GLY A 67 29.22 2.22 11.73
C GLY A 67 28.70 1.08 12.60
N THR A 68 27.38 0.94 12.77
CA THR A 68 26.74 -0.14 13.54
C THR A 68 25.83 -0.99 12.66
N HIS A 69 24.91 -0.35 11.94
CA HIS A 69 23.91 -1.01 11.09
C HIS A 69 24.28 -0.97 9.59
N TYR A 70 25.09 0.00 9.16
CA TYR A 70 25.62 0.13 7.81
C TYR A 70 27.04 0.73 7.83
N ASN A 71 27.81 0.56 6.75
CA ASN A 71 29.22 0.95 6.68
C ASN A 71 29.41 2.22 5.85
N GLY A 72 28.91 3.35 6.37
CA GLY A 72 28.95 4.63 5.69
C GLY A 72 28.07 4.72 4.43
N GLU A 73 28.12 5.89 3.81
CA GLU A 73 27.40 6.23 2.57
C GLU A 73 28.40 6.26 1.40
N ASP A 74 27.89 6.10 0.18
CA ASP A 74 28.64 5.94 -1.08
C ASP A 74 29.52 7.17 -1.44
N GLY A 75 29.43 8.24 -0.65
CA GLY A 75 30.19 9.47 -0.81
C GLY A 75 29.63 10.42 -1.88
N ASP A 76 28.57 10.04 -2.60
CA ASP A 76 27.85 10.90 -3.54
C ASP A 76 26.85 11.85 -2.86
N GLY A 77 26.61 11.65 -1.56
CA GLY A 77 25.76 12.49 -0.71
C GLY A 77 24.26 12.44 -1.06
N THR A 78 23.85 11.50 -1.92
CA THR A 78 22.46 11.41 -2.41
C THR A 78 21.62 10.39 -1.64
N GLY A 79 22.25 9.44 -0.94
CA GLY A 79 21.57 8.39 -0.20
C GLY A 79 22.03 8.31 1.25
N SER A 80 21.08 8.23 2.18
CA SER A 80 21.31 7.84 3.58
C SER A 80 20.12 7.06 4.09
N ALA A 81 20.30 6.29 5.17
CA ALA A 81 19.18 5.63 5.82
C ALA A 81 18.14 6.64 6.35
N HIS A 82 18.57 7.85 6.73
CA HIS A 82 17.67 8.92 7.14
C HIS A 82 16.89 9.50 5.95
N ALA A 83 17.54 9.71 4.80
CA ALA A 83 16.86 10.15 3.58
C ALA A 83 15.80 9.13 3.14
N ALA A 84 16.11 7.83 3.21
CA ALA A 84 15.11 6.77 2.96
C ALA A 84 13.93 6.83 3.96
N ALA A 85 14.20 7.10 5.24
CA ALA A 85 13.15 7.23 6.25
C ALA A 85 12.20 8.42 5.97
N ASP A 86 12.75 9.56 5.51
CA ASP A 86 11.98 10.75 5.17
C ASP A 86 11.06 10.52 3.97
N GLU A 87 11.59 9.87 2.92
CA GLU A 87 10.80 9.48 1.74
C GLU A 87 9.70 8.48 2.09
N LEU A 88 9.99 7.47 2.92
CA LEU A 88 8.99 6.52 3.38
C LEU A 88 7.91 7.20 4.23
N THR A 89 8.28 8.15 5.09
CA THR A 89 7.31 8.94 5.86
C THR A 89 6.39 9.74 4.94
N THR A 90 6.95 10.36 3.90
CA THR A 90 6.19 11.08 2.87
C THR A 90 5.23 10.15 2.13
N ALA A 91 5.71 8.99 1.68
CA ALA A 91 4.90 7.99 0.98
C ALA A 91 3.75 7.46 1.85
N ALA A 92 3.99 7.17 3.13
CA ALA A 92 2.94 6.72 4.05
C ALA A 92 1.83 7.78 4.23
N ASN A 93 2.19 9.06 4.29
CA ASN A 93 1.21 10.15 4.36
C ASN A 93 0.38 10.27 3.08
N MET A 94 1.01 10.09 1.91
CA MET A 94 0.31 10.11 0.62
C MET A 94 -0.66 8.94 0.48
N LEU A 95 -0.30 7.74 0.96
CA LEU A 95 -1.21 6.60 0.97
C LEU A 95 -2.40 6.83 1.91
N ARG A 96 -2.21 7.43 3.08
CA ARG A 96 -3.33 7.80 3.98
C ARG A 96 -4.28 8.80 3.31
N LEU A 97 -3.73 9.76 2.57
CA LEU A 97 -4.55 10.68 1.77
C LEU A 97 -5.33 9.91 0.69
N ALA A 98 -4.68 9.01 -0.05
CA ALA A 98 -5.33 8.17 -1.05
C ALA A 98 -6.46 7.32 -0.45
N SER A 99 -6.22 6.68 0.71
CA SER A 99 -7.23 5.93 1.45
C SER A 99 -8.45 6.80 1.80
N SER A 100 -8.25 8.03 2.26
CA SER A 100 -9.35 8.98 2.50
C SER A 100 -10.17 9.25 1.25
N HIS A 101 -9.52 9.43 0.09
CA HIS A 101 -10.21 9.61 -1.18
C HIS A 101 -11.02 8.36 -1.58
N VAL A 102 -10.46 7.16 -1.42
CA VAL A 102 -11.14 5.89 -1.68
C VAL A 102 -12.33 5.71 -0.73
N GLY A 103 -12.20 6.05 0.56
CA GLY A 103 -13.31 6.02 1.52
C GLY A 103 -14.46 6.96 1.16
N ARG A 104 -14.16 8.14 0.59
CA ARG A 104 -15.19 9.04 0.05
C ARG A 104 -15.84 8.47 -1.21
N ALA A 105 -15.06 7.89 -2.12
CA ALA A 105 -15.60 7.20 -3.30
C ALA A 105 -16.53 6.04 -2.91
N HIS A 106 -16.13 5.24 -1.92
CA HIS A 106 -16.96 4.17 -1.33
C HIS A 106 -18.28 4.72 -0.78
N SER A 107 -18.23 5.84 -0.05
CA SER A 107 -19.43 6.50 0.50
C SER A 107 -20.36 6.99 -0.62
N HIS A 108 -19.82 7.60 -1.68
CA HIS A 108 -20.59 7.99 -2.86
C HIS A 108 -21.17 6.78 -3.60
N ASN A 109 -20.44 5.67 -3.67
CA ASN A 109 -20.91 4.46 -4.31
C ASN A 109 -22.07 3.80 -3.56
N GLY A 110 -22.13 3.94 -2.23
CA GLY A 110 -23.19 3.37 -1.40
C GLY A 110 -24.61 3.87 -1.70
N VAL A 111 -24.75 5.01 -2.38
CA VAL A 111 -26.06 5.53 -2.81
C VAL A 111 -26.43 5.14 -4.25
N VAL A 112 -25.49 4.56 -5.01
CA VAL A 112 -25.73 4.15 -6.40
C VAL A 112 -26.52 2.86 -6.43
N ARG A 113 -27.57 2.82 -7.25
CA ARG A 113 -28.39 1.62 -7.48
C ARG A 113 -27.87 0.88 -8.71
N TRP A 114 -26.88 0.02 -8.49
CA TRP A 114 -26.28 -0.79 -9.53
C TRP A 114 -27.21 -1.93 -9.99
N TYR A 115 -27.21 -2.21 -11.28
CA TYR A 115 -27.70 -3.48 -11.80
C TYR A 115 -26.70 -4.60 -11.50
N GLN A 116 -27.20 -5.84 -11.44
CA GLN A 116 -26.34 -7.02 -11.23
C GLN A 116 -25.38 -7.24 -12.41
N GLU A 117 -25.85 -6.95 -13.63
CA GLU A 117 -25.07 -6.95 -14.87
C GLU A 117 -25.32 -5.64 -15.63
N PRO A 118 -24.34 -5.11 -16.39
CA PRO A 118 -24.56 -3.96 -17.27
C PRO A 118 -25.68 -4.25 -18.27
N GLN A 119 -26.52 -3.25 -18.54
CA GLN A 119 -27.55 -3.39 -19.58
C GLN A 119 -26.93 -3.16 -20.96
N GLU A 120 -27.22 -4.04 -21.91
CA GLU A 120 -26.91 -3.84 -23.32
C GLU A 120 -27.91 -2.81 -23.91
N SER A 121 -27.40 -1.79 -24.60
CA SER A 121 -28.20 -0.74 -25.25
C SER A 121 -28.88 -1.21 -26.53
#